data_AF-A0A017SZU4-F1
#
_entry.id   AF-A0A017SZU4-F1
#
_cell.length_a   1.000
_cell.length_b   1.000
_cell.length_c   1.000
_cell.angle_alpha   90.00
_cell.angle_beta   90.00
_cell.angle_gamma   90.00
#
_symmetry.space_group_name_H-M   'P 1'
#
loop_
_entity.id
_entity.type
_entity.pdbx_description
1 polymer ?
#
loop_
_entity_poly.entity_id
_entity_poly.type
_entity_poly.pdbx_seq_one_letter_code
_entity_poly.pdbx_strand_id
1 'polypeptide(L)'
;MAEMKESSVLFSLNQLMTLEQQRLQEEETKARRRAEAEASARADAERRAKEAELARMHAEEERRRLEEQRAREETARLEALRQAEIERARVEVEQRVRMEALIKQQEHERSLAHLAQDQHKKRLQRMVAVISVGGVLVLGSTLGIYFGKIKPEAERERAAQAAVLAAQEEEQRKLQDEIAQRDKKMALLQEQYQNAKNEKERLELQRQMDAIRPKPTPGGAVGSRPGAAKPDAPKVKCNKGDPMCVDF
;
A
#
# COMPACT_ATOMS: atom_id res chain seq x y z
N MET A 1 -112.77 114.82 25.45
CA MET A 1 -111.62 114.38 26.27
C MET A 1 -111.77 112.96 26.86
N ALA A 2 -112.85 112.22 26.59
CA ALA A 2 -113.03 110.84 27.06
C ALA A 2 -112.34 109.79 26.16
N GLU A 3 -112.34 109.98 24.84
CA GLU A 3 -111.74 109.04 23.88
C GLU A 3 -110.22 108.86 24.05
N MET A 4 -109.49 109.88 24.51
CA MET A 4 -108.05 109.75 24.80
C MET A 4 -107.77 108.89 26.04
N LYS A 5 -108.67 108.85 27.03
CA LYS A 5 -108.49 108.04 28.25
C LYS A 5 -108.85 106.56 28.00
N GLU A 6 -109.86 106.29 27.17
CA GLU A 6 -110.21 104.94 26.74
C GLU A 6 -109.11 104.31 25.87
N SER A 7 -108.43 105.11 25.04
CA SER A 7 -107.25 104.66 24.28
C SER A 7 -106.04 104.29 25.15
N SER A 8 -105.85 104.95 26.31
CA SER A 8 -104.74 104.64 27.24
C SER A 8 -104.92 103.33 28.02
N VAL A 9 -106.16 102.95 28.32
CA VAL A 9 -106.48 101.70 29.03
C VAL A 9 -106.34 100.49 28.11
N LEU A 10 -106.85 100.59 26.87
CA LEU A 10 -106.69 99.55 25.86
C LEU A 10 -105.22 99.38 25.43
N PHE A 11 -104.45 100.48 25.37
CA PHE A 11 -103.01 100.43 25.14
C PHE A 11 -102.27 99.73 26.28
N SER A 12 -102.61 100.03 27.54
CA SER A 12 -102.03 99.37 28.72
C SER A 12 -102.34 97.87 28.77
N LEU A 13 -103.54 97.45 28.40
CA LEU A 13 -103.93 96.04 28.38
C LEU A 13 -103.22 95.26 27.26
N ASN A 14 -103.09 95.87 26.08
CA ASN A 14 -102.38 95.27 24.96
C ASN A 14 -100.86 95.18 25.22
N GLN A 15 -100.30 96.17 25.92
CA GLN A 15 -98.91 96.15 26.38
C GLN A 15 -98.66 95.06 27.44
N LEU A 16 -99.62 94.81 28.33
CA LEU A 16 -99.54 93.72 29.30
C LEU A 16 -99.64 92.34 28.60
N MET A 17 -100.56 92.19 27.64
CA MET A 17 -100.71 90.97 26.84
C MET A 17 -99.46 90.65 26.02
N THR A 18 -98.80 91.67 25.44
CA THR A 18 -97.55 91.48 24.69
C THR A 18 -96.37 91.14 25.62
N LEU A 19 -96.30 91.70 26.83
CA LEU A 19 -95.29 91.32 27.84
C LEU A 19 -95.46 89.89 28.34
N GLU A 20 -96.70 89.44 28.56
CA GLU A 20 -96.98 88.05 28.95
C GLU A 20 -96.71 87.08 27.80
N GLN A 21 -97.05 87.44 26.55
CA GLN A 21 -96.63 86.67 25.37
C GLN A 21 -95.12 86.59 25.23
N GLN A 22 -94.39 87.68 25.47
CA GLN A 22 -92.92 87.67 25.45
C GLN A 22 -92.34 86.79 26.56
N ARG A 23 -92.88 86.84 27.78
CA ARG A 23 -92.46 85.94 28.87
C ARG A 23 -92.72 84.48 28.55
N LEU A 24 -93.89 84.15 28.00
CA LEU A 24 -94.23 82.80 27.57
C LEU A 24 -93.28 82.31 26.47
N GLN A 25 -92.97 83.14 25.47
CA GLN A 25 -92.00 82.79 24.42
C GLN A 25 -90.57 82.61 24.98
N GLU A 26 -90.15 83.47 25.91
CA GLU A 26 -88.86 83.32 26.57
C GLU A 26 -88.78 82.07 27.45
N GLU A 27 -89.84 81.74 28.18
CA GLU A 27 -89.92 80.54 28.99
C GLU A 27 -89.92 79.29 28.11
N GLU A 28 -90.71 79.29 27.04
CA GLU A 28 -90.78 78.17 26.10
C GLU A 28 -89.45 77.96 25.37
N THR A 29 -88.77 79.03 24.95
CA THR A 29 -87.43 78.92 24.34
C THR A 29 -86.37 78.47 25.34
N LYS A 30 -86.42 78.93 26.60
CA LYS A 30 -85.55 78.44 27.68
C LYS A 30 -85.83 76.96 27.99
N ALA A 31 -87.09 76.54 28.01
CA ALA A 31 -87.49 75.16 28.22
C ALA A 31 -87.04 74.26 27.07
N ARG A 32 -87.25 74.68 25.80
CA ARG A 32 -86.75 73.97 24.61
C ARG A 32 -85.23 73.83 24.61
N ARG A 33 -84.49 74.91 24.89
CA ARG A 33 -83.01 74.86 24.98
C ARG A 33 -82.52 73.92 26.09
N ARG A 34 -83.20 73.89 27.24
CA ARG A 34 -82.87 72.95 28.34
C ARG A 34 -83.15 71.51 27.93
N ALA A 35 -84.28 71.23 27.28
CA ALA A 35 -84.63 69.89 26.81
C ALA A 35 -83.66 69.39 25.72
N GLU A 36 -83.27 70.26 24.78
CA GLU A 36 -82.28 69.94 23.74
C GLU A 36 -80.87 69.71 24.32
N ALA A 37 -80.46 70.53 25.29
CA ALA A 37 -79.18 70.36 26.01
C ALA A 37 -79.16 69.05 26.81
N GLU A 38 -80.26 68.68 27.45
CA GLU A 38 -80.37 67.43 28.19
C GLU A 38 -80.41 66.21 27.24
N ALA A 39 -81.13 66.30 26.12
CA ALA A 39 -81.18 65.23 25.12
C ALA A 39 -79.81 65.00 24.46
N SER A 40 -79.09 66.07 24.11
CA SER A 40 -77.74 65.97 23.57
C SER A 40 -76.74 65.44 24.60
N ALA A 41 -76.81 65.88 25.86
CA ALA A 41 -75.98 65.34 26.94
C ALA A 41 -76.23 63.84 27.18
N ARG A 42 -77.48 63.38 27.12
CA ARG A 42 -77.83 61.95 27.23
C ARG A 42 -77.29 61.14 26.04
N ALA A 43 -77.43 61.65 24.81
CA ALA A 43 -76.91 61.00 23.61
C ALA A 43 -75.37 60.92 23.62
N ASP A 44 -74.68 61.97 24.09
CA ASP A 44 -73.22 61.96 24.25
C ASP A 44 -72.75 60.97 25.32
N ALA A 45 -73.47 60.89 26.45
CA ALA A 45 -73.16 59.93 27.49
C ALA A 45 -73.33 58.48 27.00
N GLU A 46 -74.40 58.19 26.25
CA GLU A 46 -74.63 56.87 25.67
C GLU A 46 -73.57 56.50 24.62
N ARG A 47 -73.16 57.46 23.78
CA ARG A 47 -72.07 57.26 22.81
C ARG A 47 -70.75 56.93 23.50
N ARG A 48 -70.37 57.70 24.51
CA ARG A 48 -69.14 57.45 25.28
C ARG A 48 -69.19 56.11 26.01
N ALA A 49 -70.35 55.72 26.53
CA ALA A 49 -70.51 54.41 27.17
C ALA A 49 -70.29 53.26 26.16
N LYS A 50 -70.92 53.34 24.98
CA LYS A 50 -70.72 52.34 23.91
C LYS A 50 -69.29 52.29 23.41
N GLU A 51 -68.65 53.44 23.19
CA GLU A 51 -67.25 53.52 22.78
C GLU A 51 -66.31 52.91 23.84
N ALA A 52 -66.57 53.16 25.12
CA ALA A 52 -65.81 52.58 26.21
C ALA A 52 -65.98 51.05 26.30
N GLU A 53 -67.18 50.52 26.08
CA GLU A 53 -67.44 49.09 26.02
C GLU A 53 -66.74 48.43 24.83
N LEU A 54 -66.86 49.02 23.63
CA LEU A 54 -66.18 48.53 22.43
C LEU A 54 -64.66 48.57 22.60
N ALA A 55 -64.10 49.63 23.19
CA ALA A 55 -62.68 49.72 23.48
C ALA A 55 -62.21 48.62 24.45
N ARG A 56 -63.02 48.28 25.46
CA ARG A 56 -62.73 47.16 26.38
C ARG A 56 -62.75 45.81 25.65
N MET A 57 -63.77 45.57 24.83
CA MET A 57 -63.87 44.34 24.04
C MET A 57 -62.69 44.18 23.08
N HIS A 58 -62.31 45.24 22.37
CA HIS A 58 -61.15 45.23 21.48
C HIS A 58 -59.85 45.00 22.24
N ALA A 59 -59.64 45.65 23.39
CA ALA A 59 -58.46 45.42 24.20
C ALA A 59 -58.37 43.97 24.71
N GLU A 60 -59.49 43.36 25.10
CA GLU A 60 -59.52 41.96 25.51
C GLU A 60 -59.25 41.00 24.34
N GLU A 61 -59.81 41.25 23.17
CA GLU A 61 -59.54 40.47 21.96
C GLU A 61 -58.08 40.57 21.52
N GLU A 62 -57.49 41.76 21.54
CA GLU A 62 -56.07 41.96 21.23
C GLU A 62 -55.17 41.22 22.22
N ARG A 63 -55.51 41.25 23.51
CA ARG A 63 -54.80 40.48 24.53
C ARG A 63 -54.88 38.99 24.27
N ARG A 64 -56.06 38.45 23.95
CA ARG A 64 -56.25 37.03 23.60
C ARG A 64 -55.45 36.65 22.36
N ARG A 65 -55.47 37.47 21.31
CA ARG A 65 -54.68 37.23 20.09
C ARG A 65 -53.18 37.21 20.37
N LEU A 66 -52.70 38.12 21.20
CA LEU A 66 -51.28 38.17 21.59
C LEU A 66 -50.89 36.95 22.42
N GLU A 67 -51.73 36.53 23.35
CA GLU A 67 -51.52 35.32 24.16
C GLU A 67 -51.51 34.06 23.29
N GLU A 68 -52.44 33.94 22.34
CA GLU A 68 -52.45 32.83 21.37
C GLU A 68 -51.20 32.82 20.47
N GLN A 69 -50.75 33.99 20.00
CA GLN A 69 -49.53 34.08 19.20
C GLN A 69 -48.30 33.66 20.01
N ARG A 70 -48.18 34.12 21.26
CA ARG A 70 -47.10 33.71 22.16
C ARG A 70 -47.13 32.21 22.42
N ALA A 71 -48.32 31.64 22.68
CA ALA A 71 -48.48 30.21 22.86
C ALA A 71 -48.04 29.42 21.62
N ARG A 72 -48.42 29.86 20.41
CA ARG A 72 -48.00 29.22 19.14
C ARG A 72 -46.49 29.33 18.92
N GLU A 73 -45.90 30.47 19.23
CA GLU A 73 -44.45 30.65 19.15
C GLU A 73 -43.71 29.75 20.15
N GLU A 74 -44.19 29.64 21.38
CA GLU A 74 -43.60 28.75 22.39
C GLU A 74 -43.71 27.29 21.97
N THR A 75 -44.85 26.85 21.45
CA THR A 75 -44.99 25.48 20.94
C THR A 75 -44.07 25.23 19.76
N ALA A 76 -43.96 26.16 18.81
CA ALA A 76 -43.07 26.04 17.67
C ALA A 76 -41.59 26.00 18.11
N ARG A 77 -41.19 26.79 19.11
CA ARG A 77 -39.84 26.77 19.67
C ARG A 77 -39.54 25.44 20.36
N LEU A 78 -40.48 24.89 21.13
CA LEU A 78 -40.32 23.59 21.78
C LEU A 78 -40.24 22.45 20.77
N GLU A 79 -41.04 22.49 19.71
CA GLU A 79 -40.97 21.52 18.62
C GLU A 79 -39.65 21.60 17.87
N ALA A 80 -39.17 22.80 17.55
CA ALA A 80 -37.86 23.00 16.93
C ALA A 80 -36.73 22.48 17.82
N LEU A 81 -36.80 22.70 19.14
CA LEU A 81 -35.82 22.18 20.09
C LEU A 81 -35.83 20.65 20.12
N ARG A 82 -37.02 20.03 20.20
CA ARG A 82 -37.16 18.56 20.17
C ARG A 82 -36.60 17.97 18.88
N GLN A 83 -36.87 18.60 17.73
CA GLN A 83 -36.32 18.15 16.44
C GLN A 83 -34.79 18.25 16.43
N ALA A 84 -34.24 19.38 16.91
CA ALA A 84 -32.79 19.57 17.02
C ALA A 84 -32.14 18.54 17.96
N GLU A 85 -32.78 18.18 19.08
CA GLU A 85 -32.29 17.14 19.99
C GLU A 85 -32.31 15.75 19.33
N ILE A 86 -33.37 15.40 18.60
CA ILE A 86 -33.46 14.14 17.87
C ILE A 86 -32.38 14.06 16.78
N GLU A 87 -32.16 15.14 16.04
CA GLU A 87 -31.11 15.19 15.01
C GLU A 87 -29.72 15.07 15.62
N ARG A 88 -29.44 15.77 16.73
CA ARG A 88 -28.18 15.62 17.47
C ARG A 88 -27.98 14.18 17.94
N ALA A 89 -29.00 13.56 18.52
CA ALA A 89 -28.92 12.16 18.94
C ALA A 89 -28.64 11.21 17.76
N ARG A 90 -29.26 11.43 16.59
CA ARG A 90 -28.99 10.65 15.37
C ARG A 90 -27.54 10.82 14.91
N VAL A 91 -27.05 12.06 14.85
CA VAL A 91 -25.67 12.35 14.43
C VAL A 91 -24.66 11.73 15.40
N GLU A 92 -24.90 11.80 16.71
CA GLU A 92 -24.03 11.17 17.71
C GLU A 92 -24.00 9.65 17.57
N VAL A 93 -25.15 9.01 17.33
CA VAL A 93 -25.21 7.56 17.10
C VAL A 93 -24.46 7.19 15.83
N GLU A 94 -24.67 7.92 14.72
CA GLU A 94 -23.93 7.69 13.48
C GLU A 94 -22.41 7.84 13.66
N GLN A 95 -21.98 8.86 14.40
CA GLN A 95 -20.56 9.06 14.72
C GLN A 95 -19.99 7.91 15.55
N ARG A 96 -20.72 7.44 16.58
CA ARG A 96 -20.31 6.29 17.39
C ARG A 96 -20.19 5.03 16.54
N VAL A 97 -21.18 4.75 15.70
CA VAL A 97 -21.15 3.60 14.77
C VAL A 97 -19.96 3.68 13.81
N ARG A 98 -19.66 4.87 13.26
CA ARG A 98 -18.48 5.08 12.40
C ARG A 98 -17.17 4.83 13.15
N MET A 99 -17.05 5.34 14.38
CA MET A 99 -15.85 5.12 15.21
C MET A 99 -15.67 3.64 15.57
N GLU A 100 -16.74 2.94 15.95
CA GLU A 100 -16.70 1.51 16.24
C GLU A 100 -16.33 0.69 14.99
N ALA A 101 -16.83 1.07 13.81
CA ALA A 101 -16.44 0.41 12.56
C ALA A 101 -14.95 0.58 12.26
N LEU A 102 -14.40 1.78 12.44
CA LEU A 102 -12.96 2.04 12.28
C LEU A 102 -12.11 1.26 13.28
N ILE A 103 -12.55 1.19 14.55
CA ILE A 103 -11.84 0.41 15.58
C ILE A 103 -11.81 -1.08 15.19
N LYS A 104 -12.94 -1.65 14.77
CA LYS A 104 -13.01 -3.05 14.31
C LYS A 104 -12.10 -3.32 13.11
N GLN A 105 -12.00 -2.37 12.17
CA GLN A 105 -11.06 -2.49 11.04
C GLN A 105 -9.60 -2.50 11.51
N GLN A 106 -9.22 -1.56 12.39
CA GLN A 106 -7.87 -1.51 12.95
C GLN A 106 -7.52 -2.76 13.75
N GLU A 107 -8.45 -3.29 14.54
CA GLU A 107 -8.26 -4.55 15.26
C GLU A 107 -8.04 -5.73 14.31
N HIS A 108 -8.83 -5.80 13.23
CA HIS A 108 -8.65 -6.82 12.21
C HIS A 108 -7.27 -6.72 11.55
N GLU A 109 -6.84 -5.52 11.14
CA GLU A 109 -5.52 -5.30 10.56
C GLU A 109 -4.39 -5.68 11.51
N ARG A 110 -4.49 -5.31 12.80
CA ARG A 110 -3.53 -5.72 13.83
C ARG A 110 -3.48 -7.24 13.99
N SER A 111 -4.63 -7.89 14.00
CA SER A 111 -4.72 -9.35 14.09
C SER A 111 -4.05 -10.04 12.89
N LEU A 112 -4.25 -9.52 11.68
CA LEU A 112 -3.61 -10.02 10.46
C LEU A 112 -2.11 -9.78 10.49
N ALA A 113 -1.65 -8.61 10.95
CA ALA A 113 -0.23 -8.32 11.10
C ALA A 113 0.46 -9.27 12.10
N HIS A 114 -0.17 -9.54 13.24
CA HIS A 114 0.33 -10.53 14.20
C HIS A 114 0.43 -11.93 13.59
N LEU A 115 -0.62 -12.39 12.90
CA LEU A 115 -0.61 -13.68 12.21
C LEU A 115 0.46 -13.75 11.11
N ALA A 116 0.63 -12.68 10.33
CA ALA A 116 1.66 -12.61 9.29
C ALA A 116 3.07 -12.69 9.87
N GLN A 117 3.34 -11.97 10.96
CA GLN A 117 4.63 -12.03 11.66
C GLN A 117 4.92 -13.43 12.21
N ASP A 118 3.93 -14.08 12.82
CA ASP A 118 4.08 -15.44 13.34
C ASP A 118 4.29 -16.47 12.23
N GLN A 119 3.59 -16.33 11.11
CA GLN A 119 3.79 -17.17 9.93
C GLN A 119 5.19 -16.98 9.33
N HIS A 120 5.67 -15.74 9.23
CA HIS A 120 7.03 -15.45 8.76
C HIS A 120 8.09 -16.06 9.68
N LYS A 121 7.96 -15.91 11.00
CA LYS A 121 8.88 -16.52 11.98
C LYS A 121 8.87 -18.05 11.88
N LYS A 122 7.69 -18.67 11.83
CA LYS A 122 7.55 -20.14 11.70
C LYS A 122 8.09 -20.64 10.36
N ARG A 123 7.84 -19.95 9.25
CA ARG A 123 8.37 -20.29 7.92
C ARG A 123 9.89 -20.18 7.89
N LEU A 124 10.44 -19.11 8.46
CA LEU A 124 11.88 -18.91 8.54
C LEU A 124 12.54 -19.99 9.40
N GLN A 125 11.98 -20.31 10.57
CA GLN A 125 12.46 -21.40 11.43
C GLN A 125 12.43 -22.75 10.71
N ARG A 126 11.35 -23.08 9.99
CA ARG A 126 11.28 -24.31 9.19
C ARG A 126 12.32 -24.32 8.07
N MET A 127 12.50 -23.21 7.35
CA MET A 127 13.48 -23.12 6.27
C MET A 127 14.91 -23.29 6.79
N VAL A 128 15.25 -22.62 7.89
CA VAL A 128 16.55 -22.76 8.55
C VAL A 128 16.76 -24.19 9.02
N ALA A 129 15.75 -24.84 9.62
CA ALA A 129 15.83 -26.23 10.05
C ALA A 129 16.03 -27.20 8.87
N VAL A 130 15.33 -26.99 7.74
CA VAL A 130 15.50 -27.83 6.54
C VAL A 130 16.88 -27.63 5.93
N ILE A 131 17.37 -26.39 5.84
CA ILE A 131 18.70 -26.09 5.31
C ILE A 131 19.79 -26.65 6.21
N SER A 132 19.66 -26.54 7.54
CA SER A 132 20.67 -27.05 8.46
C SER A 132 20.75 -28.58 8.41
N VAL A 133 19.61 -29.28 8.47
CA VAL A 133 19.56 -30.75 8.38
C VAL A 133 20.00 -31.22 6.99
N GLY A 134 19.51 -30.59 5.94
CA GLY A 134 19.88 -30.91 4.56
C GLY A 134 21.36 -30.68 4.28
N GLY A 135 21.93 -29.57 4.77
CA GLY A 135 23.34 -29.24 4.63
C GLY A 135 24.25 -30.26 5.31
N VAL A 136 23.91 -30.69 6.53
CA VAL A 136 24.65 -31.73 7.25
C VAL A 136 24.57 -33.08 6.53
N LEU A 137 23.41 -33.45 6.00
CA LEU A 137 23.25 -34.70 5.24
C LEU A 137 24.04 -34.69 3.92
N VAL A 138 24.04 -33.58 3.19
CA VAL A 138 24.80 -33.45 1.93
C VAL A 138 26.30 -33.44 2.21
N LEU A 139 26.77 -32.69 3.21
CA LEU A 139 28.18 -32.68 3.60
C LEU A 139 28.63 -34.05 4.13
N GLY A 140 27.83 -34.69 4.97
CA GLY A 140 28.11 -36.03 5.50
C GLY A 140 28.16 -37.10 4.42
N SER A 141 27.22 -37.10 3.48
CA SER A 141 27.18 -38.07 2.37
C SER A 141 28.33 -37.86 1.38
N THR A 142 28.65 -36.62 1.02
CA THR A 142 29.77 -36.31 0.12
C THR A 142 31.12 -36.69 0.72
N LEU A 143 31.36 -36.37 2.00
CA LEU A 143 32.56 -36.79 2.72
C LEU A 143 32.62 -38.32 2.86
N GLY A 144 31.51 -38.98 3.18
CA GLY A 144 31.43 -40.43 3.30
C GLY A 144 31.79 -41.15 2.00
N ILE A 145 31.30 -40.68 0.86
CA ILE A 145 31.63 -41.25 -0.47
C ILE A 145 33.10 -41.00 -0.82
N TYR A 146 33.60 -39.78 -0.57
CA TYR A 146 34.97 -39.41 -0.87
C TYR A 146 35.99 -40.26 -0.10
N PHE A 147 35.81 -40.41 1.21
CA PHE A 147 36.70 -41.22 2.04
C PHE A 147 36.46 -42.73 1.90
N GLY A 148 35.22 -43.16 1.64
CA GLY A 148 34.86 -44.58 1.56
C GLY A 148 35.22 -45.27 0.24
N LYS A 149 35.15 -44.55 -0.89
CA LYS A 149 35.42 -45.15 -2.22
C LYS A 149 36.52 -44.46 -3.00
N ILE A 150 36.52 -43.12 -3.07
CA ILE A 150 37.41 -42.40 -3.98
C ILE A 150 38.87 -42.46 -3.50
N LYS A 151 39.11 -42.23 -2.20
CA LYS A 151 40.47 -42.29 -1.65
C LYS A 151 41.14 -43.68 -1.80
N PRO A 152 40.49 -44.81 -1.43
CA PRO A 152 41.13 -46.12 -1.57
C PRO A 152 41.32 -46.54 -3.03
N GLU A 153 40.44 -46.14 -3.95
CA GLU A 153 40.61 -46.41 -5.38
C GLU A 153 41.78 -45.61 -5.97
N ALA A 154 41.92 -44.32 -5.60
CA ALA A 154 43.04 -43.50 -6.03
C ALA A 154 44.39 -43.98 -5.46
N GLU A 155 44.43 -44.49 -4.22
CA GLU A 155 45.64 -45.10 -3.65
C GLU A 155 46.02 -46.40 -4.38
N ARG A 156 45.03 -47.22 -4.79
CA ARG A 156 45.27 -48.43 -5.59
C ARG A 156 45.78 -48.12 -6.99
N GLU A 157 45.22 -47.12 -7.66
CA GLU A 157 45.68 -46.70 -9.00
C GLU A 157 47.11 -46.15 -8.94
N ARG A 158 47.44 -45.34 -7.92
CA ARG A 158 48.82 -44.86 -7.71
C ARG A 158 49.79 -45.99 -7.43
N ALA A 159 49.39 -46.99 -6.63
CA ALA A 159 50.22 -48.17 -6.37
C ALA A 159 50.44 -49.01 -7.64
N ALA A 160 49.41 -49.18 -8.47
CA ALA A 160 49.53 -49.89 -9.75
C ALA A 160 50.46 -49.15 -10.74
N GLN A 161 50.35 -47.83 -10.84
CA GLN A 161 51.24 -47.02 -11.68
C GLN A 161 52.70 -47.10 -11.18
N ALA A 162 52.92 -47.05 -9.87
CA ALA A 162 54.25 -47.21 -9.30
C ALA A 162 54.85 -48.60 -9.61
N ALA A 163 54.05 -49.66 -9.57
CA ALA A 163 54.49 -51.01 -9.92
C ALA A 163 54.85 -51.14 -11.41
N VAL A 164 54.10 -50.49 -12.30
CA VAL A 164 54.41 -50.47 -13.75
C VAL A 164 55.70 -49.71 -14.04
N LEU A 165 55.93 -48.57 -13.38
CA LEU A 165 57.17 -47.82 -13.53
C LEU A 165 58.37 -48.63 -13.02
N ALA A 166 58.24 -49.30 -11.87
CA ALA A 166 59.29 -50.18 -11.35
C ALA A 166 59.62 -51.33 -12.33
N ALA A 167 58.61 -51.95 -12.95
CA ALA A 167 58.82 -52.98 -13.97
C ALA A 167 59.53 -52.43 -15.23
N GLN A 168 59.16 -51.23 -15.68
CA GLN A 168 59.85 -50.57 -16.80
C GLN A 168 61.30 -50.24 -16.46
N GLU A 169 61.58 -49.78 -15.24
CA GLU A 169 62.94 -49.52 -14.79
C GLU A 169 63.80 -50.80 -14.78
N GLU A 170 63.23 -51.92 -14.36
CA GLU A 170 63.91 -53.22 -14.44
C GLU A 170 64.19 -53.66 -15.88
N GLU A 171 63.24 -53.46 -16.80
CA GLU A 171 63.46 -53.75 -18.23
C GLU A 171 64.53 -52.83 -18.83
N GLN A 172 64.51 -51.54 -18.49
CA GLN A 172 65.54 -50.60 -18.94
C GLN A 172 66.93 -50.95 -18.40
N ARG A 173 67.02 -51.40 -17.14
CA ARG A 173 68.29 -51.88 -16.57
C ARG A 173 68.82 -53.10 -17.29
N LYS A 174 67.98 -54.09 -17.59
CA LYS A 174 68.36 -55.28 -18.36
C LYS A 174 68.88 -54.91 -19.75
N LEU A 175 68.19 -53.99 -20.43
CA LEU A 175 68.62 -53.49 -21.74
C LEU A 175 69.95 -52.73 -21.65
N GLN A 176 70.13 -51.88 -20.64
CA GLN A 176 71.40 -51.17 -20.41
C GLN A 176 72.54 -52.15 -20.12
N ASP A 177 72.31 -53.20 -19.33
CA ASP A 177 73.30 -54.24 -19.06
C ASP A 177 73.66 -55.02 -20.33
N GLU A 178 72.67 -55.35 -21.19
CA GLU A 178 72.93 -55.98 -22.49
C GLU A 178 73.77 -55.09 -23.41
N ILE A 179 73.48 -53.79 -23.46
CA ILE A 179 74.25 -52.82 -24.26
C ILE A 179 75.68 -52.76 -23.72
N ALA A 180 75.86 -52.63 -22.40
CA ALA A 180 77.18 -52.59 -21.78
C ALA A 180 77.99 -53.89 -22.03
N GLN A 181 77.33 -55.05 -22.07
CA GLN A 181 77.98 -56.31 -22.44
C GLN A 181 78.38 -56.35 -23.91
N ARG A 182 77.54 -55.85 -24.82
CA ARG A 182 77.86 -55.72 -26.25
C ARG A 182 79.05 -54.79 -26.46
N ASP A 183 79.08 -53.64 -25.79
CA ASP A 183 80.16 -52.65 -25.89
C ASP A 183 81.50 -53.22 -25.42
N LYS A 184 81.51 -53.99 -24.32
CA LYS A 184 82.71 -54.71 -23.86
C LYS A 184 83.23 -55.69 -24.90
N LYS A 185 82.36 -56.43 -25.57
CA LYS A 185 82.76 -57.37 -26.65
C LYS A 185 83.36 -56.61 -27.84
N MET A 186 82.77 -55.49 -28.23
CA MET A 186 83.29 -54.65 -29.30
C MET A 186 84.65 -54.05 -28.95
N ALA A 187 84.84 -53.59 -27.71
CA ALA A 187 86.14 -53.09 -27.25
C ALA A 187 87.23 -54.16 -27.29
N LEU A 188 86.93 -55.40 -26.84
CA LEU A 188 87.86 -56.53 -26.91
C LEU A 188 88.21 -56.90 -28.36
N LEU A 189 87.21 -56.97 -29.25
CA LEU A 189 87.42 -57.23 -30.68
C LEU A 189 88.27 -56.14 -31.34
N GLN A 190 88.05 -54.88 -30.95
CA GLN A 190 88.81 -53.74 -31.46
C GLN A 190 90.26 -53.74 -30.96
N GLU A 191 90.49 -54.13 -29.70
CA GLU A 191 91.84 -54.32 -29.17
C GLU A 191 92.58 -55.46 -29.88
N GLN A 192 91.91 -56.58 -30.15
CA GLN A 192 92.48 -57.68 -30.94
C GLN A 192 92.81 -57.25 -32.37
N TYR A 193 91.97 -56.41 -33.00
CA TYR A 193 92.24 -55.85 -34.33
C TYR A 193 93.50 -54.98 -34.35
N GLN A 194 93.70 -54.14 -33.34
CA GLN A 194 94.90 -53.29 -33.22
C GLN A 194 96.17 -54.12 -33.01
N ASN A 195 96.07 -55.21 -32.23
CA ASN A 195 97.21 -56.07 -31.88
C ASN A 195 97.55 -57.15 -32.92
N ALA A 196 96.68 -57.42 -33.90
CA ALA A 196 96.94 -58.39 -34.98
C ALA A 196 98.04 -57.89 -35.92
N LYS A 197 99.10 -58.69 -36.10
CA LYS A 197 100.27 -58.37 -36.96
C LYS A 197 100.12 -58.83 -38.40
N ASN A 198 99.18 -59.74 -38.69
CA ASN A 198 98.95 -60.31 -40.02
C ASN A 198 97.78 -59.62 -40.73
N GLU A 199 97.96 -59.24 -42.01
CA GLU A 199 96.91 -58.59 -42.80
C GLU A 199 95.65 -59.46 -42.97
N LYS A 200 95.82 -60.79 -43.02
CA LYS A 200 94.69 -61.74 -43.11
C LYS A 200 93.84 -61.76 -41.83
N GLU A 201 94.46 -61.75 -40.66
CA GLU A 201 93.75 -61.72 -39.35
C GLU A 201 92.97 -60.41 -39.18
N ARG A 202 93.55 -59.27 -39.59
CA ARG A 202 92.85 -57.97 -39.56
C ARG A 202 91.58 -58.00 -40.39
N LEU A 203 91.62 -58.59 -41.60
CA LEU A 203 90.45 -58.66 -42.47
C LEU A 203 89.33 -59.54 -41.90
N GLU A 204 89.68 -60.63 -41.21
CA GLU A 204 88.72 -61.51 -40.55
C GLU A 204 88.09 -60.86 -39.32
N LEU A 205 88.88 -60.17 -38.48
CA LEU A 205 88.36 -59.41 -37.34
C LEU A 205 87.49 -58.22 -37.77
N GLN A 206 87.82 -57.57 -38.89
CA GLN A 206 87.01 -56.49 -39.44
C GLN A 206 85.62 -56.99 -39.89
N ARG A 207 85.56 -58.18 -40.50
CA ARG A 207 84.28 -58.82 -40.85
C ARG A 207 83.45 -59.20 -39.62
N GLN A 208 84.09 -59.65 -38.53
CA GLN A 208 83.40 -59.96 -37.28
C GLN A 208 82.85 -58.69 -36.61
N MET A 209 83.61 -57.59 -36.61
CA MET A 209 83.17 -56.27 -36.16
C MET A 209 81.96 -55.76 -36.97
N ASP A 210 82.00 -55.86 -38.30
CA ASP A 210 80.89 -55.43 -39.17
C ASP A 210 79.64 -56.33 -39.04
N ALA A 211 79.81 -57.61 -38.69
CA ALA A 211 78.70 -58.52 -38.43
C ALA A 211 78.00 -58.24 -37.10
N ILE A 212 78.74 -57.81 -36.07
CA ILE A 212 78.20 -57.49 -34.75
C ILE A 212 77.73 -56.02 -34.68
N ARG A 213 78.26 -55.16 -35.53
CA ARG A 213 77.85 -53.76 -35.61
C ARG A 213 76.37 -53.69 -35.94
N PRO A 214 75.55 -53.03 -35.10
CA PRO A 214 74.15 -52.83 -35.43
C PRO A 214 74.08 -52.04 -36.73
N LYS A 215 73.43 -52.61 -37.76
CA LYS A 215 73.16 -51.89 -39.01
C LYS A 215 72.38 -50.63 -38.64
N PRO A 216 72.79 -49.43 -39.11
CA PRO A 216 71.96 -48.25 -38.96
C PRO A 216 70.65 -48.53 -39.70
N THR A 217 69.53 -48.56 -38.99
CA THR A 217 68.20 -48.67 -39.58
C THR A 217 67.99 -47.46 -40.49
N PRO A 218 67.88 -47.64 -41.82
CA PRO A 218 67.62 -46.55 -42.74
C PRO A 218 66.12 -46.31 -42.79
N GLY A 219 65.69 -45.13 -42.34
CA GLY A 219 64.35 -44.61 -42.61
C GLY A 219 63.24 -45.15 -41.71
N GLY A 220 62.77 -44.29 -40.82
CA GLY A 220 61.48 -44.39 -40.14
C GLY A 220 60.81 -43.01 -40.11
N ALA A 221 60.54 -42.46 -41.29
CA ALA A 221 59.55 -41.41 -41.44
C ALA A 221 58.15 -42.03 -41.41
N VAL A 222 57.21 -41.29 -40.83
CA VAL A 222 55.75 -41.45 -40.90
C VAL A 222 55.12 -42.53 -40.02
N GLY A 223 54.25 -42.06 -39.13
CA GLY A 223 53.37 -42.90 -38.33
C GLY A 223 52.46 -42.08 -37.44
N SER A 224 51.68 -41.16 -38.04
CA SER A 224 50.50 -40.57 -37.39
C SER A 224 49.60 -41.66 -36.80
N ARG A 225 49.08 -41.44 -35.59
CA ARG A 225 47.68 -41.73 -35.17
C ARG A 225 47.50 -41.51 -33.66
N PRO A 226 46.26 -41.39 -33.15
CA PRO A 226 45.03 -40.87 -33.76
C PRO A 226 44.52 -39.64 -32.98
N GLY A 227 43.60 -38.89 -33.59
CA GLY A 227 42.95 -37.74 -32.95
C GLY A 227 42.26 -38.10 -31.64
N ALA A 228 42.64 -37.41 -30.58
CA ALA A 228 41.82 -37.22 -29.40
C ALA A 228 41.15 -35.84 -29.52
N ALA A 229 39.86 -35.88 -29.84
CA ALA A 229 38.98 -34.74 -29.99
C ALA A 229 38.95 -33.83 -28.75
N LYS A 230 39.03 -32.53 -29.00
CA LYS A 230 38.49 -31.45 -28.17
C LYS A 230 38.11 -30.29 -29.11
N PRO A 231 37.05 -29.54 -28.83
CA PRO A 231 35.67 -29.94 -28.55
C PRO A 231 34.76 -29.49 -29.72
N ASP A 232 33.57 -30.10 -29.87
CA ASP A 232 32.48 -29.43 -30.58
C ASP A 232 32.12 -28.18 -29.76
N ALA A 233 32.60 -27.02 -30.20
CA ALA A 233 32.02 -25.76 -29.79
C ALA A 233 30.57 -25.78 -30.31
N PRO A 234 29.54 -25.65 -29.44
CA PRO A 234 28.19 -25.47 -29.93
C PRO A 234 28.20 -24.20 -30.78
N LYS A 235 27.68 -24.28 -32.01
CA LYS A 235 27.33 -23.09 -32.80
C LYS A 235 26.35 -22.27 -31.97
N VAL A 236 26.87 -21.34 -31.19
CA VAL A 236 26.07 -20.34 -30.49
C VAL A 236 25.47 -19.47 -31.58
N LYS A 237 24.15 -19.59 -31.76
CA LYS A 237 23.36 -18.59 -32.47
C LYS A 237 23.63 -17.27 -31.74
N CYS A 238 24.45 -16.41 -32.34
CA CYS A 238 24.68 -15.08 -31.82
C CYS A 238 23.34 -14.33 -31.87
N ASN A 239 22.75 -14.08 -30.71
CA ASN A 239 21.56 -13.25 -30.61
C ASN A 239 22.00 -11.78 -30.68
N LYS A 240 21.22 -10.98 -31.41
CA LYS A 240 21.50 -9.56 -31.66
C LYS A 240 21.63 -8.80 -30.34
N GLY A 241 22.84 -8.38 -29.98
CA GLY A 241 23.12 -7.58 -28.78
C GLY A 241 24.29 -8.02 -27.88
N ASP A 242 25.08 -9.04 -28.25
CA ASP A 242 26.22 -9.51 -27.45
C ASP A 242 27.55 -8.80 -27.83
N PRO A 243 28.20 -8.05 -26.93
CA PRO A 243 29.35 -7.19 -27.25
C PRO A 243 30.69 -7.91 -27.49
N MET A 244 30.72 -9.25 -27.40
CA MET A 244 31.94 -10.05 -27.60
C MET A 244 32.03 -10.72 -28.98
N CYS A 245 31.04 -10.51 -29.85
CA CYS A 245 31.06 -10.96 -31.25
C CYS A 245 31.27 -9.75 -32.16
N VAL A 246 32.50 -9.53 -32.61
CA VAL A 246 32.87 -8.46 -33.54
C VAL A 246 32.87 -9.05 -34.95
N ASP A 247 31.87 -8.67 -35.75
CA ASP A 247 31.73 -9.10 -37.15
C ASP A 247 32.91 -8.58 -37.99
N PHE A 248 33.63 -9.50 -38.64
CA PHE A 248 34.55 -9.23 -39.75
C PHE A 248 34.06 -9.99 -40.98
#